data_AF-A0A522R8V2-F1
#
_entry.id   AF-A0A522R8V2-F1
#
_cell.length_a   1.000
_cell.length_b   1.000
_cell.length_c   1.000
_cell.angle_alpha   90.00
_cell.angle_beta   90.00
_cell.angle_gamma   90.00
#
_symmetry.space_group_name_H-M   'P 1'
#
loop_
_entity.id
_entity.type
_entity.pdbx_description
1 polymer ?
#
loop_
_entity_poly.entity_id
_entity_poly.type
_entity_poly.pdbx_seq_one_letter_code
_entity_poly.pdbx_strand_id
1 'polypeptide(L)'
;MPIVHLDNRALIDLSGPEAEHFLQNIVTTDLTGLGASEALSGALLTPQGKILFDFLVSRHGKDGLRLECRDDIADDFVRRLTLYRLRAKVGINKQDQHVVAVEWQSDSTPSSADSTSSAKENGVRDRRFSGAIVKRHYDPPLPPADA
;
A
#
# COMPACT_ATOMS: atom_id res chain seq x y z
N MET A 1 -0.61 20.63 -4.75
CA MET A 1 0.07 19.37 -4.41
C MET A 1 -0.10 18.50 -5.63
N PRO A 2 0.97 18.22 -6.41
CA PRO A 2 0.77 17.52 -7.66
C PRO A 2 0.20 16.13 -7.47
N ILE A 3 -0.63 15.66 -8.41
CA ILE A 3 -1.33 14.38 -8.36
C ILE A 3 -1.15 13.64 -9.69
N VAL A 4 -0.77 12.36 -9.60
CA VAL A 4 -0.70 11.44 -10.75
C VAL A 4 -1.55 10.20 -10.51
N HIS A 5 -2.21 9.71 -11.55
CA HIS A 5 -2.90 8.41 -11.55
C HIS A 5 -1.98 7.33 -12.10
N LEU A 6 -1.91 6.20 -11.40
CA LEU A 6 -1.12 5.04 -11.77
C LEU A 6 -2.06 3.90 -12.13
N ASP A 7 -2.23 3.67 -13.43
CA ASP A 7 -3.15 2.65 -13.97
C ASP A 7 -2.53 1.24 -14.02
N ASN A 8 -1.21 1.14 -13.82
CA ASN A 8 -0.44 -0.10 -13.88
C ASN A 8 -0.18 -0.71 -12.49
N ARG A 9 -1.07 -0.44 -11.52
CA ARG A 9 -0.99 -0.95 -10.16
C ARG A 9 -2.12 -1.91 -9.89
N ALA A 10 -1.85 -2.92 -9.07
CA ALA A 10 -2.85 -3.84 -8.57
C ALA A 10 -2.87 -3.82 -7.04
N LEU A 11 -4.06 -4.00 -6.49
CA LEU A 11 -4.31 -4.09 -5.06
C LEU A 11 -4.67 -5.53 -4.70
N ILE A 12 -4.03 -6.06 -3.66
CA ILE A 12 -4.34 -7.37 -3.09
C ILE A 12 -4.72 -7.15 -1.62
N ASP A 13 -5.93 -7.51 -1.26
CA ASP A 13 -6.41 -7.44 0.11
C ASP A 13 -6.15 -8.76 0.84
N LEU A 14 -5.58 -8.63 2.04
CA LEU A 14 -5.46 -9.70 3.03
C LEU A 14 -6.43 -9.42 4.17
N SER A 15 -7.33 -10.34 4.44
CA SER A 15 -8.35 -10.19 5.48
C SER A 15 -8.38 -11.38 6.42
N GLY A 16 -8.92 -11.18 7.62
CA GLY A 16 -9.06 -12.24 8.63
C GLY A 16 -8.03 -12.13 9.75
N PRO A 17 -8.28 -12.85 10.87
CA PRO A 17 -7.59 -12.62 12.14
C PRO A 17 -6.10 -12.98 12.11
N GLU A 18 -5.64 -13.76 11.13
CA GLU A 18 -4.24 -14.17 11.01
C GLU A 18 -3.49 -13.40 9.91
N ALA A 19 -4.10 -12.41 9.25
CA ALA A 19 -3.54 -11.76 8.05
C ALA A 19 -2.17 -11.12 8.31
N GLU A 20 -2.05 -10.33 9.38
CA GLU A 20 -0.78 -9.67 9.74
C GLU A 20 0.28 -10.68 10.16
N HIS A 21 -0.05 -11.62 11.06
CA HIS A 21 0.88 -12.65 11.50
C HIS A 21 1.36 -13.51 10.32
N PHE A 22 0.46 -13.89 9.41
CA PHE A 22 0.80 -14.61 8.19
C PHE A 22 1.80 -13.82 7.33
N LEU A 23 1.51 -12.55 7.03
CA LEU A 23 2.36 -11.75 6.17
C LEU A 23 3.72 -11.47 6.81
N GLN A 24 3.75 -11.09 8.10
CA GLN A 24 4.97 -10.81 8.87
C GLN A 24 6.01 -11.93 8.74
N ASN A 25 5.55 -13.19 8.71
CA ASN A 25 6.43 -14.36 8.70
C ASN A 25 7.10 -14.64 7.33
N ILE A 26 6.65 -13.99 6.26
CA ILE A 26 7.12 -14.28 4.90
C ILE A 26 7.69 -13.06 4.16
N VAL A 27 7.61 -11.86 4.74
CA VAL A 27 8.07 -10.63 4.10
C VAL A 27 9.26 -10.01 4.83
N THR A 28 9.98 -9.13 4.14
CA THR A 28 11.17 -8.46 4.69
C THR A 28 10.87 -7.36 5.70
N THR A 29 9.62 -6.92 5.78
CA THR A 29 9.24 -5.68 6.46
C THR A 29 8.52 -5.99 7.75
N ASP A 30 8.91 -5.28 8.81
CA ASP A 30 8.24 -5.37 10.10
C ASP A 30 6.92 -4.59 10.10
N LEU A 31 5.81 -5.31 10.12
CA LEU A 31 4.45 -4.78 10.11
C LEU A 31 4.01 -4.24 11.47
N THR A 32 4.71 -4.57 12.56
CA THR A 32 4.38 -4.04 13.90
C THR A 32 4.51 -2.51 13.96
N GLY A 33 5.39 -1.94 13.12
CA GLY A 33 5.56 -0.50 12.94
C GLY A 33 4.59 0.15 11.93
N LEU A 34 3.65 -0.60 11.34
CA LEU A 34 2.72 -0.10 10.33
C LEU A 34 1.55 0.64 10.96
N GLY A 35 1.59 1.98 10.92
CA GLY A 35 0.51 2.85 11.37
C GLY A 35 -0.78 2.75 10.53
N ALA A 36 -1.89 3.23 11.10
CA ALA A 36 -3.22 3.15 10.48
C ALA A 36 -3.33 3.82 9.10
N SER A 37 -2.62 4.93 8.90
CA SER A 37 -2.62 5.69 7.65
C SER A 37 -1.23 5.76 7.03
N GLU A 38 -0.45 4.70 7.18
CA GLU A 38 0.91 4.60 6.64
C GLU A 38 1.05 3.42 5.67
N ALA A 39 1.96 3.58 4.71
CA ALA A 39 2.40 2.52 3.83
C ALA A 39 3.89 2.28 4.03
N LEU A 40 4.25 1.01 4.21
CA LEU A 40 5.64 0.56 4.26
C LEU A 40 5.97 -0.20 2.98
N SER A 41 7.22 -0.10 2.50
CA SER A 41 7.71 -0.98 1.45
C SER A 41 8.09 -2.33 2.01
N GLY A 42 7.81 -3.40 1.27
CA GLY A 42 8.30 -4.73 1.60
C GLY A 42 8.49 -5.60 0.39
N ALA A 43 9.11 -6.75 0.62
CA ALA A 43 9.35 -7.75 -0.40
C ALA A 43 9.07 -9.16 0.13
N LEU A 44 8.64 -10.04 -0.79
CA LEU A 44 8.64 -11.48 -0.60
C LEU A 44 9.87 -12.04 -1.32
N LEU A 45 10.66 -12.84 -0.63
CA LEU A 45 11.93 -13.35 -1.15
C LEU A 45 11.85 -14.83 -1.50
N THR A 46 12.75 -15.28 -2.37
CA THR A 46 13.15 -16.68 -2.48
C THR A 46 13.86 -17.14 -1.20
N PRO A 47 13.95 -18.46 -0.93
CA PRO A 47 14.79 -18.99 0.14
C PRO A 47 16.26 -18.58 0.04
N GLN A 48 16.75 -18.25 -1.16
CA GLN A 48 18.11 -17.77 -1.41
C GLN A 48 18.27 -16.26 -1.25
N GLY A 49 17.22 -15.53 -0.83
CA GLY A 49 17.25 -14.09 -0.58
C GLY A 49 17.05 -13.20 -1.81
N LYS A 50 16.77 -13.76 -2.99
CA LYS A 50 16.39 -12.95 -4.17
C LYS A 50 14.96 -12.43 -4.04
N ILE A 51 14.71 -11.18 -4.45
CA ILE A 51 13.38 -10.59 -4.49
C ILE A 51 12.52 -11.34 -5.52
N LEU A 52 11.38 -11.87 -5.07
CA LEU A 52 10.34 -12.40 -5.96
C LEU A 52 9.32 -11.32 -6.29
N PHE A 53 8.89 -10.56 -5.27
CA PHE A 53 7.91 -9.49 -5.40
C PHE A 53 8.26 -8.36 -4.46
N ASP A 54 8.16 -7.12 -4.93
CA ASP A 54 8.19 -5.91 -4.14
C ASP A 54 6.80 -5.25 -4.15
N PHE A 55 6.43 -4.63 -3.03
CA PHE A 55 5.11 -4.05 -2.85
C PHE A 55 5.14 -2.96 -1.77
N LEU A 56 4.07 -2.16 -1.71
CA LEU A 56 3.72 -1.43 -0.51
C LEU A 56 2.63 -2.16 0.27
N VAL A 57 2.68 -2.07 1.59
CA VAL A 57 1.65 -2.60 2.49
C VAL A 57 1.07 -1.48 3.33
N SER A 58 -0.25 -1.42 3.42
CA SER A 58 -0.99 -0.52 4.30
C SER A 58 -2.08 -1.26 5.07
N ARG A 59 -2.60 -0.66 6.13
CA ARG A 59 -3.81 -1.17 6.81
C ARG A 59 -5.02 -1.01 5.90
N HIS A 60 -5.97 -1.95 5.98
CA HIS A 60 -7.24 -1.88 5.26
C HIS A 60 -8.36 -2.57 6.06
N GLY A 61 -9.40 -1.81 6.39
CA GLY A 61 -10.42 -2.27 7.34
C GLY A 61 -9.87 -2.41 8.77
N LYS A 62 -10.57 -3.16 9.61
CA LYS A 62 -10.22 -3.31 11.04
C LYS A 62 -8.99 -4.18 11.27
N ASP A 63 -8.94 -5.34 10.61
CA ASP A 63 -7.94 -6.39 10.83
C ASP A 63 -7.30 -6.85 9.50
N GLY A 64 -7.34 -6.00 8.47
CA GLY A 64 -6.86 -6.32 7.14
C GLY A 64 -5.64 -5.51 6.71
N LEU A 65 -4.98 -6.02 5.69
CA LEU A 65 -3.87 -5.37 5.00
C LEU A 65 -4.20 -5.24 3.52
N ARG A 66 -3.66 -4.20 2.90
CA ARG A 66 -3.70 -3.99 1.46
C ARG A 66 -2.28 -3.96 0.93
N LEU A 67 -2.01 -4.78 -0.08
CA LEU A 67 -0.75 -4.80 -0.80
C LEU A 67 -0.92 -4.10 -2.13
N GLU A 68 -0.07 -3.14 -2.43
CA GLU A 68 0.00 -2.47 -3.73
C GLU A 68 1.27 -2.91 -4.46
N CYS A 69 1.12 -3.51 -5.64
CA CYS A 69 2.22 -3.94 -6.50
C CYS A 69 1.98 -3.49 -7.95
N ARG A 70 2.88 -3.86 -8.87
CA ARG A 70 2.61 -3.70 -10.31
C ARG A 70 1.57 -4.72 -10.74
N ASP A 71 0.71 -4.34 -11.68
CA ASP A 71 -0.35 -5.23 -12.14
C ASP A 71 0.18 -6.52 -12.81
N ASP A 72 1.27 -6.41 -13.57
CA ASP A 72 1.84 -7.53 -14.33
C ASP A 72 2.42 -8.67 -13.47
N ILE A 73 2.62 -8.46 -12.17
CA ILE A 73 3.09 -9.48 -11.22
C ILE A 73 2.01 -9.93 -10.23
N ALA A 74 0.84 -9.30 -10.23
CA ALA A 74 -0.15 -9.45 -9.17
C ALA A 74 -0.70 -10.87 -9.06
N ASP A 75 -0.99 -11.51 -10.19
CA ASP A 75 -1.58 -12.86 -10.22
C ASP A 75 -0.59 -13.91 -9.69
N ASP A 76 0.68 -13.79 -10.07
CA ASP A 76 1.74 -14.67 -9.56
C ASP A 76 2.04 -14.39 -8.08
N PHE A 77 1.93 -13.13 -7.64
CA PHE A 77 2.06 -12.79 -6.23
C PHE A 77 0.92 -13.42 -5.40
N VAL A 78 -0.33 -13.33 -5.85
CA VAL A 78 -1.48 -13.99 -5.20
C VAL A 78 -1.31 -15.50 -5.15
N ARG A 79 -0.86 -16.13 -6.24
CA ARG A 79 -0.56 -17.58 -6.26
C ARG A 79 0.47 -17.94 -5.20
N ARG A 80 1.53 -17.15 -5.04
CA ARG A 80 2.60 -17.38 -4.06
C ARG A 80 2.13 -17.16 -2.63
N LEU A 81 1.37 -16.10 -2.36
CA LEU A 81 0.74 -15.88 -1.04
C LEU A 81 -0.21 -17.04 -0.70
N THR A 82 -0.99 -17.51 -1.67
CA THR A 82 -1.92 -18.64 -1.48
C THR A 82 -1.19 -19.94 -1.15
N LEU A 83 -0.06 -20.21 -1.81
CA LEU A 83 0.80 -21.36 -1.52
C LEU A 83 1.33 -21.30 -0.07
N TYR A 84 1.74 -20.13 0.40
CA TYR A 84 2.28 -19.94 1.75
C TYR A 84 1.20 -19.85 2.84
N ARG A 85 -0.04 -19.50 2.50
CA ARG A 85 -1.15 -19.37 3.47
C ARG A 85 -1.38 -20.64 4.29
N LEU A 86 -1.22 -21.81 3.68
CA LEU A 86 -1.56 -23.09 4.30
C LEU A 86 -2.96 -23.02 4.94
N ARG A 87 -3.10 -23.47 6.20
CA ARG A 87 -4.36 -23.44 6.97
C ARG A 87 -4.60 -22.14 7.74
N ALA A 88 -3.78 -21.11 7.52
CA ALA A 88 -3.99 -19.82 8.17
C ALA A 88 -5.34 -19.23 7.72
N LYS A 89 -6.08 -18.68 8.67
CA LYS A 89 -7.40 -18.05 8.49
C LYS A 89 -7.25 -16.66 7.87
N VAL A 90 -6.82 -16.65 6.60
CA VAL A 90 -6.54 -15.44 5.81
C VAL A 90 -7.26 -15.50 4.47
N GLY A 91 -8.11 -14.52 4.19
CA GLY A 91 -8.63 -14.22 2.86
C GLY A 91 -7.55 -13.50 2.04
N ILE A 92 -7.39 -13.88 0.77
CA ILE A 92 -6.46 -13.26 -0.18
C ILE A 92 -7.28 -12.94 -1.42
N ASN A 93 -7.45 -11.66 -1.73
CA ASN A 93 -8.27 -11.22 -2.87
C ASN A 93 -7.55 -10.15 -3.68
N LYS A 94 -7.29 -10.41 -4.97
CA LYS A 94 -6.92 -9.35 -5.92
C LYS A 94 -8.18 -8.53 -6.19
N GLN A 95 -8.07 -7.21 -6.10
CA GLN A 95 -9.15 -6.32 -6.48
C GLN A 95 -9.17 -6.13 -8.01
N ASP A 96 -10.37 -6.05 -8.57
CA ASP A 96 -10.56 -5.79 -10.00
C ASP A 96 -10.28 -4.31 -10.30
N GLN A 97 -9.46 -4.04 -11.33
CA GLN A 97 -9.21 -2.73 -11.94
C GLN A 97 -9.24 -1.53 -10.96
N HIS A 98 -8.08 -1.23 -10.34
CA HIS A 98 -7.93 -0.04 -9.50
C HIS A 98 -6.91 0.93 -10.08
N VAL A 99 -7.29 2.21 -10.09
CA VAL A 99 -6.36 3.32 -10.27
C VAL A 99 -5.82 3.72 -8.90
N VAL A 100 -4.50 3.84 -8.77
CA VAL A 100 -3.89 4.40 -7.56
C VAL A 100 -3.51 5.84 -7.84
N ALA A 101 -4.05 6.79 -7.09
CA ALA A 101 -3.62 8.19 -7.18
C ALA A 101 -2.50 8.46 -6.17
N VAL A 102 -1.44 9.14 -6.61
CA VAL A 102 -0.33 9.55 -5.76
C VAL A 102 -0.26 11.07 -5.74
N GLU A 103 -0.27 11.63 -4.54
CA GLU A 103 -0.21 13.06 -4.28
C GLU A 103 1.09 13.38 -3.54
N TRP A 104 1.78 14.45 -3.90
CA TRP A 104 2.95 14.91 -3.15
C TRP A 104 3.00 16.42 -2.94
N GLN A 105 3.75 16.84 -1.92
CA GLN A 105 4.11 18.24 -1.69
C GLN A 105 5.61 18.41 -1.91
N SER A 106 6.01 19.31 -2.82
CA SER A 106 7.41 19.75 -2.88
C SER A 106 7.58 20.90 -1.91
N ASP A 107 8.45 20.75 -0.92
CA ASP A 107 8.78 21.84 0.00
C ASP A 107 9.48 22.95 -0.77
N SER A 108 8.76 24.03 -1.01
CA SER A 108 9.34 25.35 -1.20
C SER A 108 8.55 26.29 -0.30
N THR A 109 9.14 26.53 0.87
CA THR A 109 8.73 27.42 1.98
C THR A 109 7.69 26.89 2.98
N PRO A 110 8.03 26.86 4.30
CA PRO A 110 7.03 26.74 5.35
C PRO A 110 6.36 28.11 5.49
N SER A 111 5.24 28.31 4.78
CA SER A 111 4.37 29.46 5.02
C SER A 111 3.52 29.15 6.25
N SER A 112 3.84 29.78 7.37
CA SER A 112 2.95 29.79 8.54
C SER A 112 1.66 30.52 8.17
N ALA A 113 0.53 29.83 8.39
CA ALA A 113 -0.85 30.28 8.21
C ALA A 113 -1.37 30.28 6.76
N ASP A 114 -2.05 29.19 6.41
CA ASP A 114 -3.49 29.32 6.15
C ASP A 114 -4.21 28.01 6.49
N SER A 115 -5.07 28.10 7.51
CA SER A 115 -6.00 27.04 7.88
C SER A 115 -7.12 26.98 6.85
N THR A 116 -6.90 26.20 5.80
CA THR A 116 -8.00 25.63 5.00
C THR A 116 -7.91 24.10 5.07
N SER A 117 -8.25 23.58 6.24
CA SER A 117 -8.70 22.21 6.43
C SER A 117 -9.95 21.94 5.57
N SER A 118 -9.82 21.26 4.43
CA SER A 118 -10.97 20.62 3.77
C SER A 118 -10.69 19.54 2.71
N ALA A 119 -9.43 19.12 2.48
CA ALA A 119 -9.19 17.81 1.89
C ALA A 119 -9.24 16.79 3.03
N LYS A 120 -10.37 16.07 3.16
CA LYS A 120 -10.55 14.97 4.12
C LYS A 120 -9.28 14.12 4.22
N GLU A 121 -9.02 13.57 5.41
CA GLU A 121 -7.95 12.64 5.80
C GLU A 121 -7.89 11.32 4.99
N ASN A 122 -8.35 11.30 3.74
CA ASN A 122 -8.19 10.19 2.83
C ASN A 122 -6.75 10.18 2.30
N GLY A 123 -6.13 9.02 2.36
CA GLY A 123 -4.80 8.79 1.81
C GLY A 123 -3.84 8.18 2.82
N VAL A 124 -3.00 7.30 2.33
CA VAL A 124 -2.00 6.58 3.11
C VAL A 124 -0.63 7.21 2.86
N ARG A 125 0.06 7.63 3.93
CA ARG A 125 1.39 8.23 3.84
C ARG A 125 2.44 7.19 3.44
N ASP A 126 3.11 7.40 2.32
CA ASP A 126 4.21 6.53 1.85
C ASP A 126 5.50 6.84 2.61
N ARG A 127 5.93 5.91 3.46
CA ARG A 127 7.10 6.10 4.32
C ARG A 127 8.44 5.98 3.62
N ARG A 128 8.48 5.61 2.34
CA ARG A 128 9.72 5.62 1.56
C ARG A 128 10.28 7.04 1.38
N PHE A 129 9.44 8.05 1.48
CA PHE A 129 9.81 9.45 1.29
C PHE A 129 9.94 10.16 2.65
N SER A 130 11.15 10.23 3.19
CA SER A 130 11.42 10.90 4.47
C SER A 130 11.45 12.43 4.36
N GLY A 131 11.89 12.96 3.21
CA GLY A 131 12.04 14.41 2.96
C GLY A 131 10.87 15.06 2.22
N ALA A 132 9.76 14.36 2.01
CA ALA A 132 8.57 14.89 1.37
C ALA A 132 7.32 14.20 1.93
N ILE A 133 6.17 14.88 1.87
CA ILE A 133 4.89 14.26 2.15
C ILE A 133 4.36 13.68 0.85
N VAL A 134 4.37 12.34 0.75
CA VAL A 134 3.77 11.59 -0.35
C VAL A 134 2.62 10.75 0.20
N LYS A 135 1.45 10.87 -0.41
CA LYS A 135 0.23 10.13 -0.05
C LYS A 135 -0.24 9.29 -1.23
N ARG A 136 -0.78 8.11 -0.92
CA ARG A 136 -1.38 7.19 -1.89
C ARG A 136 -2.86 7.05 -1.59
N HIS A 137 -3.69 7.15 -2.61
CA HIS A 137 -5.15 7.08 -2.53
C HIS A 137 -5.62 5.87 -3.33
N TYR A 138 -6.44 5.03 -2.70
CA TYR A 138 -6.84 3.73 -3.23
C TYR A 138 -8.34 3.60 -3.47
N ASP A 139 -9.14 4.31 -2.67
CA ASP A 139 -10.60 4.16 -2.65
C ASP A 139 -11.25 5.41 -3.29
N PRO A 140 -12.28 5.24 -4.14
CA PRO A 140 -13.01 6.36 -4.72
C PRO A 140 -13.74 7.23 -3.67
N PRO A 141 -13.95 8.53 -3.95
CA PRO A 141 -13.45 9.24 -5.12
C PRO A 141 -11.94 9.51 -5.01
N LEU A 142 -11.20 9.19 -6.07
CA LEU A 142 -9.79 9.53 -6.18
C LEU A 142 -9.65 11.04 -6.43
N PRO A 143 -8.61 11.68 -5.89
CA PRO A 143 -8.34 13.08 -6.21
C PRO A 143 -8.08 13.22 -7.73
N PRO A 144 -8.55 14.31 -8.36
CA PRO A 144 -8.36 14.50 -9.79
C PRO A 144 -6.87 14.55 -10.14
N ALA A 145 -6.46 13.88 -11.22
CA ALA A 145 -5.10 14.00 -11.72
C ALA A 145 -4.86 15.43 -12.22
N ASP A 146 -3.63 15.91 -12.12
CA ASP A 146 -3.24 17.15 -12.79
C ASP A 146 -3.26 16.95 -14.31
N ALA A 147 -3.60 18.01 -15.04
CA ALA A 147 -3.66 18.05 -16.50
C ALA A 147 -2.27 18.18 -17.15
#